data_AF-A0A936B7V3-F1
#
_entry.id   AF-A0A936B7V3-F1
#
_cell.length_a   1.000
_cell.length_b   1.000
_cell.length_c   1.000
_cell.angle_alpha   90.00
_cell.angle_beta   90.00
_cell.angle_gamma   90.00
#
_symmetry.space_group_name_H-M   'P 1'
#
loop_
_entity.id
_entity.type
_entity.pdbx_description
1 polymer ?
#
loop_
_entity_poly.entity_id
_entity_poly.type
_entity_poly.pdbx_seq_one_letter_code
_entity_poly.pdbx_strand_id
1 'polypeptide(L)' 'MGAIIAYEVGLRRTGIGEWGLPVGVAKVGTELAVGYFGRGYKATVAREPLFDPSQERLKG' A
#
# COMPACT_ATOMS: atom_id res chain seq x y z
N MET A 1 -9.94 11.24 -1.39
CA MET A 1 -8.98 10.65 -0.43
C MET A 1 -8.30 9.51 -1.15
N GLY A 2 -7.00 9.63 -1.40
CA GLY A 2 -6.19 8.58 -2.03
C GLY A 2 -6.04 7.39 -1.10
N ALA A 3 -5.77 6.20 -1.65
CA ALA A 3 -5.42 5.03 -0.88
C ALA A 3 -4.02 4.60 -1.32
N ILE A 4 -3.19 4.17 -0.37
CA ILE A 4 -1.89 3.59 -0.68
C ILE A 4 -2.02 2.08 -0.76
N ILE A 5 -1.28 1.51 -1.69
CA ILE A 5 -1.15 0.08 -1.87
C ILE A 5 0.29 -0.30 -1.52
N ALA A 6 0.45 -1.23 -0.58
CA ALA A 6 1.72 -1.87 -0.29
C ALA A 6 1.74 -3.25 -0.95
N TYR A 7 2.82 -3.58 -1.67
CA TYR A 7 2.97 -4.86 -2.37
C TYR A 7 4.37 -5.44 -2.17
N GLU A 8 4.49 -6.75 -2.17
CA GLU A 8 5.81 -7.39 -2.14
C GLU A 8 6.42 -7.43 -3.55
N VAL A 9 7.68 -6.99 -3.66
CA VAL A 9 8.46 -7.08 -4.91
C VAL A 9 9.67 -7.97 -4.69
N GLY A 10 9.46 -9.29 -4.71
CA GLY A 10 10.55 -10.26 -4.63
C GLY A 10 11.36 -10.21 -3.32
N LEU A 11 12.19 -11.24 -3.13
CA LEU A 11 12.55 -11.90 -1.85
C LEU A 11 12.87 -11.08 -0.58
N ARG A 12 13.09 -9.76 -0.60
CA ARG A 12 13.38 -8.96 0.62
C ARG A 12 12.98 -7.48 0.57
N ARG A 13 12.16 -7.02 -0.39
CA ARG A 13 11.78 -5.59 -0.48
C ARG A 13 10.29 -5.39 -0.74
N THR A 14 9.66 -4.58 0.11
CA THR A 14 8.29 -4.10 -0.07
C THR A 14 8.29 -2.87 -0.99
N GLY A 15 7.47 -2.90 -2.03
CA GLY A 15 7.13 -1.74 -2.84
C GLY A 15 5.92 -1.02 -2.23
N ILE A 16 5.97 0.30 -2.20
CA ILE A 16 4.88 1.16 -1.72
C ILE A 16 4.59 2.16 -2.82
N GLY A 17 3.31 2.41 -3.08
CA GLY A 17 2.92 3.58 -3.85
C GLY A 17 1.46 3.94 -3.66
N GLU A 18 1.10 5.09 -4.22
CA GLU A 18 -0.23 5.69 -4.09
C GLU A 18 -1.02 5.50 -5.39
N TRP A 19 -2.27 5.03 -5.26
CA TRP A 19 -3.17 4.82 -6.40
C TRP A 19 -4.59 5.25 -6.10
N GLY A 20 -5.26 5.81 -7.11
CA GLY A 20 -6.70 5.96 -7.09
C GLY A 20 -7.38 4.60 -7.22
N LEU A 21 -8.20 4.24 -6.23
CA LEU A 21 -8.96 2.98 -6.22
C LEU A 21 -10.47 3.25 -6.34
N PRO A 22 -11.22 2.38 -7.06
CA PRO A 22 -12.67 2.39 -6.98
C PRO A 22 -13.14 2.18 -5.54
N VAL A 23 -14.19 2.89 -5.12
CA VAL A 23 -14.69 2.92 -3.72
C VAL A 23 -14.94 1.52 -3.17
N GLY A 24 -15.45 0.60 -3.99
CA GLY A 24 -15.75 -0.79 -3.59
C GLY A 24 -14.53 -1.63 -3.18
N VAL A 25 -13.32 -1.23 -3.57
CA VAL A 25 -12.07 -1.96 -3.27
C VAL A 25 -11.04 -1.12 -2.50
N ALA A 26 -11.37 0.12 -2.16
CA ALA A 26 -10.49 1.05 -1.44
C ALA A 26 -10.46 0.83 0.09
N LYS A 27 -11.00 -0.29 0.59
CA LYS A 27 -11.05 -0.58 2.03
C LYS A 27 -9.68 -1.09 2.51
N VAL A 28 -9.17 -0.51 3.59
CA VAL A 28 -7.93 -0.96 4.24
C VAL A 28 -8.00 -2.46 4.58
N GLY A 29 -6.92 -3.18 4.31
CA GLY A 29 -6.83 -4.64 4.45
C GLY A 29 -7.34 -5.43 3.25
N THR A 30 -7.91 -4.77 2.23
CA THR A 30 -8.30 -5.45 0.98
C THR A 30 -7.05 -5.94 0.26
N GLU A 31 -7.02 -7.23 -0.09
CA GLU A 31 -5.98 -7.79 -0.96
C GLU A 31 -6.30 -7.49 -2.42
N LEU A 32 -5.28 -7.08 -3.16
CA LEU A 32 -5.31 -6.77 -4.59
C LEU A 32 -4.13 -7.44 -5.28
N ALA A 33 -4.16 -7.48 -6.61
CA ALA A 33 -3.02 -7.87 -7.43
C ALA A 33 -2.56 -6.68 -8.28
N VAL A 34 -1.28 -6.32 -8.16
CA VAL A 34 -0.64 -5.32 -9.02
C VAL A 34 0.09 -6.03 -10.14
N GLY A 35 -0.31 -5.76 -11.38
CA GLY A 35 0.38 -6.25 -12.57
C GLY A 35 1.65 -5.43 -12.81
N TYR A 36 2.80 -6.08 -12.90
CA TYR A 36 4.08 -5.46 -13.25
C TYR A 36 4.86 -6.37 -14.20
N PHE A 37 5.10 -5.91 -15.42
CA PHE A 37 5.73 -6.67 -16.51
C PHE A 37 5.17 -8.09 -16.71
N GLY A 38 3.84 -8.21 -16.76
CA GLY A 38 3.16 -9.50 -16.98
C GLY A 38 3.13 -10.42 -15.76
N ARG A 39 3.67 -10.01 -14.61
CA ARG A 39 3.58 -10.74 -13.34
C ARG A 39 2.65 -10.03 -12.36
N GLY A 40 1.76 -10.79 -11.73
CA GLY A 40 0.93 -10.31 -10.63
C GLY A 40 1.69 -10.36 -9.30
N TYR A 41 1.66 -9.25 -8.57
CA TYR A 41 2.20 -9.14 -7.22
C TYR A 41 1.07 -8.89 -6.23
N LYS A 42 1.03 -9.67 -5.15
CA LYS A 42 0.04 -9.46 -4.09
C LYS A 42 0.28 -8.12 -3.42
N ALA A 43 -0.83 -7.43 -3.15
CA ALA A 43 -0.82 -6.12 -2.57
C ALA A 43 -1.93 -5.98 -1.54
N THR A 44 -1.74 -5.14 -0.53
CA THR A 44 -2.73 -4.84 0.50
C THR A 44 -2.99 -3.34 0.52
N VAL A 45 -4.26 -2.97 0.49
CA VAL A 45 -4.66 -1.57 0.69
C VAL A 45 -4.35 -1.18 2.13
N ALA A 46 -3.62 -0.09 2.30
CA ALA A 46 -3.16 0.38 3.60
C ALA A 46 -3.60 1.82 3.83
N ARG A 47 -3.78 2.18 5.12
CA ARG A 47 -4.05 3.57 5.49
C ARG A 47 -2.76 4.37 5.50
N GLU A 48 -2.87 5.63 5.13
CA GLU A 48 -1.79 6.59 5.36
C GLU A 48 -1.85 7.20 6.76
N PRO A 49 -0.70 7.68 7.28
CA PRO A 49 0.65 7.47 6.74
C PRO A 49 1.17 6.07 7.10
N LEU A 50 1.98 5.47 6.23
CA LEU A 50 2.56 4.15 6.48
C LEU A 50 3.68 4.15 7.52
N PHE A 51 4.29 5.31 7.73
CA PHE A 51 5.40 5.49 8.63
C PHE A 51 5.05 6.53 9.69
N ASP A 52 5.34 6.19 10.94
CA ASP A 52 5.08 7.02 12.11
C ASP A 52 3.68 7.67 12.12
N PRO A 53 2.59 6.87 12.06
CA PRO A 53 1.23 7.40 12.06
C PRO A 53 0.85 8.18 13.32
N SER A 54 1.55 7.96 14.44
CA SER A 54 1.38 8.73 15.67
C SER A 54 2.26 9.98 15.75
N GLN A 55 3.09 10.23 14.73
CA GLN A 55 4.04 11.33 14.66
C GLN A 55 4.96 11.39 15.90
N GLU A 56 5.26 10.24 16.50
CA GLU A 56 6.08 10.16 17.71
C GLU A 56 7.51 10.62 17.47
N ARG A 57 8.03 10.40 16.25
CA ARG A 57 9.38 10.81 15.89
C ARG A 57 9.52 12.32 15.70
N LEU A 58 8.41 13.04 15.57
CA LEU A 58 8.42 14.50 15.51
C LEU A 58 8.46 15.15 16.90
N LYS A 59 8.23 14.39 17.98
CA LYS A 59 8.05 14.95 19.33
C LYS A 59 9.36 15.24 20.07
N GLY A 60 10.48 14.64 19.66
CA GLY A 60 11.82 14.87 20.26
C GLY A 60 11.97 14.25 21.64
#